data_AF-X0XII2-F1
#
_entry.id   AF-X0XII2-F1
#
_cell.length_a   1.000
_cell.length_b   1.000
_cell.length_c   1.000
_cell.angle_alpha   90.00
_cell.angle_beta   90.00
_cell.angle_gamma   90.00
#
_symmetry.space_group_name_H-M   'P 1'
#
loop_
_entity.id
_entity.type
_entity.pdbx_description
1 polymer ?
#
loop_
_entity_poly.entity_id
_entity_poly.type
_entity_poly.pdbx_seq_one_letter_code
_entity_poly.pdbx_strand_id
1 'polypeptide(L)'
;MADKVKIYEKGLEENPKGRILFGNFIMLLWFALGTIACWYFHPLVAWFYLAFAIIMVYIVLRKLVCTNCYYYDKWCGLGWGKLSALMFKKGKIEDFNKSIGLKIAPLTYGILMIIPAVLIIISIIQMFTIYKLGVLILLLLISFYSGGISRKKTCGMCKMRLCCPGSAVK
;
A
#
# COMPACT_ATOMS: atom_id res chain seq x y z
N MET A 1 -17.18 22.42 20.34
CA MET A 1 -15.88 22.88 19.81
C MET A 1 -15.32 21.75 18.96
N ALA A 2 -15.13 21.94 17.66
CA ALA A 2 -14.59 20.89 16.79
C ALA A 2 -13.14 20.60 17.21
N ASP A 3 -12.85 19.36 17.63
CA ASP A 3 -11.48 18.90 17.85
C ASP A 3 -10.70 19.09 16.55
N LYS A 4 -9.88 20.14 16.49
CA LYS A 4 -9.02 20.41 15.34
C LYS A 4 -8.08 19.21 15.19
N VAL A 5 -8.16 18.52 14.05
CA VAL A 5 -7.24 17.43 13.71
C VAL A 5 -5.81 17.96 13.83
N LYS A 6 -5.01 17.37 14.73
CA LYS A 6 -3.62 17.79 14.95
C LYS A 6 -2.77 17.40 13.74
N ILE A 7 -2.34 18.39 12.96
CA ILE A 7 -1.48 18.23 11.79
C ILE A 7 -0.03 18.52 12.18
N TYR A 8 0.91 17.77 11.59
CA TYR A 8 2.33 18.02 11.75
C TYR A 8 2.83 19.07 10.76
N GLU A 9 3.11 20.28 11.25
CA GLU A 9 3.46 21.41 10.39
C GLU A 9 4.76 21.23 9.61
N LYS A 10 5.77 20.55 10.17
CA LYS A 10 7.05 20.29 9.48
C LYS A 10 6.94 19.15 8.44
N GLY A 11 5.76 18.56 8.23
CA GLY A 11 5.56 17.58 7.17
C GLY A 11 5.56 18.24 5.78
N LEU A 12 5.88 17.48 4.75
CA LEU A 12 5.90 17.98 3.37
C LEU A 12 4.48 18.28 2.88
N GLU A 13 4.27 19.44 2.27
CA GLU A 13 3.01 19.80 1.59
C GLU A 13 2.76 18.93 0.36
N GLU A 14 3.81 18.76 -0.45
CA GLU A 14 3.82 17.91 -1.62
C GLU A 14 5.10 17.08 -1.65
N ASN A 15 4.99 15.84 -2.11
CA ASN A 15 6.14 14.97 -2.30
C ASN A 15 6.74 15.17 -3.69
N PRO A 16 8.07 15.13 -3.83
CA PRO A 16 8.72 15.24 -5.13
C PRO A 16 8.28 14.08 -6.04
N LYS A 17 8.00 14.41 -7.32
CA LYS A 17 7.48 13.45 -8.31
C LYS A 17 8.36 12.21 -8.50
N GLY A 18 9.69 12.37 -8.43
CA GLY A 18 10.63 11.23 -8.51
C GLY A 18 10.39 10.18 -7.42
N ARG A 19 10.08 10.62 -6.20
CA ARG A 19 9.75 9.72 -5.09
C ARG A 19 8.43 8.99 -5.30
N ILE A 20 7.45 9.69 -5.88
CA ILE A 20 6.13 9.13 -6.21
C ILE A 20 6.26 8.08 -7.30
N LEU A 21 7.05 8.38 -8.34
CA LEU A 21 7.31 7.45 -9.44
C LEU A 21 8.00 6.19 -8.93
N PHE A 22 9.09 6.34 -8.16
CA PHE A 22 9.80 5.22 -7.57
C PHE A 22 8.90 4.39 -6.64
N GLY A 23 8.11 5.05 -5.79
CA GLY A 23 7.18 4.36 -4.88
C GLY A 23 6.12 3.54 -5.60
N ASN A 24 5.55 4.07 -6.70
CA ASN A 24 4.60 3.32 -7.53
C ASN A 24 5.28 2.19 -8.30
N PHE A 25 6.50 2.40 -8.80
CA PHE A 25 7.28 1.33 -9.44
C PHE A 25 7.51 0.15 -8.50
N ILE A 26 7.94 0.40 -7.25
CA ILE A 26 8.11 -0.65 -6.25
C ILE A 26 6.78 -1.34 -5.91
N MET A 27 5.67 -0.59 -5.86
CA MET A 27 4.33 -1.17 -5.64
C MET A 27 3.90 -2.11 -6.79
N LEU A 28 4.11 -1.68 -8.04
CA LEU A 28 3.80 -2.49 -9.22
C LEU A 28 4.68 -3.74 -9.28
N LEU A 29 5.97 -3.59 -8.99
CA LEU A 29 6.90 -4.72 -8.92
C LEU A 29 6.47 -5.72 -7.84
N TRP A 30 6.01 -5.24 -6.68
CA TRP A 30 5.49 -6.10 -5.62
C TRP A 30 4.24 -6.89 -6.06
N PHE A 31 3.29 -6.24 -6.74
CA PHE A 31 2.12 -6.94 -7.30
C PHE A 31 2.49 -7.93 -8.41
N ALA A 32 3.45 -7.57 -9.27
CA ALA A 32 3.93 -8.46 -10.32
C ALA A 32 4.55 -9.73 -9.71
N LEU A 33 5.44 -9.58 -8.71
CA LEU A 33 6.03 -10.72 -8.02
C LEU A 33 5.00 -11.57 -7.29
N GLY A 34 4.02 -10.95 -6.62
CA GLY A 34 2.93 -11.67 -5.98
C GLY A 34 2.09 -12.46 -6.98
N THR A 35 1.81 -11.87 -8.15
CA THR A 35 1.05 -12.53 -9.22
C THR A 35 1.84 -13.70 -9.81
N ILE A 36 3.14 -13.52 -10.07
CA ILE A 36 4.03 -14.58 -10.56
C ILE A 36 4.14 -15.72 -9.53
N ALA A 37 4.25 -15.39 -8.25
CA ALA A 37 4.24 -16.37 -7.16
C ALA A 37 2.95 -17.22 -7.15
N CYS A 38 1.79 -16.58 -7.27
CA CYS A 38 0.51 -17.29 -7.41
C CYS A 38 0.42 -18.10 -8.72
N TRP A 39 1.02 -17.62 -9.81
CA TRP A 39 1.01 -18.29 -11.12
C TRP A 39 1.75 -19.62 -11.10
N TYR A 40 2.89 -19.68 -10.40
CA TYR A 40 3.63 -20.93 -10.20
C TYR A 40 2.85 -22.00 -9.43
N PHE A 41 1.79 -21.62 -8.71
CA PHE A 41 0.87 -22.57 -8.09
C PHE A 41 -0.31 -22.89 -9.03
N HIS A 42 -1.05 -21.87 -9.46
CA HIS A 42 -2.16 -22.04 -10.39
C HIS A 42 -2.53 -20.72 -11.11
N PRO A 43 -2.64 -20.69 -12.45
CA PRO A 43 -2.96 -19.47 -13.20
C PRO A 43 -4.26 -18.76 -12.78
N LEU A 44 -5.33 -19.52 -12.50
CA LEU A 44 -6.58 -18.92 -12.02
C LEU A 44 -6.40 -18.16 -10.69
N VAL A 45 -5.60 -18.69 -9.77
CA VAL A 45 -5.34 -18.05 -8.48
C VAL A 45 -4.56 -16.74 -8.68
N ALA A 46 -3.64 -16.70 -9.64
CA ALA A 46 -2.91 -15.49 -10.00
C ALA A 46 -3.84 -14.37 -10.51
N TRP A 47 -4.81 -14.71 -11.36
CA TRP A 47 -5.80 -13.74 -11.84
C TRP A 47 -6.68 -13.20 -10.72
N PHE A 48 -7.17 -14.07 -9.82
CA PHE A 48 -7.91 -13.63 -8.64
C PHE A 48 -7.06 -12.73 -7.73
N TYR A 49 -5.81 -13.10 -7.49
CA TYR A 49 -4.88 -12.30 -6.71
C TYR A 49 -4.67 -10.91 -7.32
N LEU A 50 -4.38 -10.84 -8.62
CA LEU A 50 -4.12 -9.58 -9.31
C LEU A 50 -5.36 -8.68 -9.32
N ALA A 51 -6.54 -9.23 -9.62
CA ALA A 51 -7.80 -8.49 -9.57
C ALA A 51 -8.07 -7.95 -8.16
N PHE A 52 -7.90 -8.80 -7.14
CA PHE A 52 -8.05 -8.40 -5.74
C PHE A 52 -7.06 -7.29 -5.36
N ALA A 53 -5.79 -7.40 -5.73
CA ALA A 53 -4.77 -6.40 -5.47
C ALA A 53 -5.13 -5.04 -6.09
N ILE A 54 -5.52 -5.03 -7.37
CA ILE A 54 -5.88 -3.81 -8.08
C ILE A 54 -7.13 -3.16 -7.45
N ILE A 55 -8.20 -3.93 -7.27
CA ILE A 55 -9.46 -3.43 -6.72
C ILE A 55 -9.24 -2.89 -5.30
N MET A 56 -8.60 -3.66 -4.44
CA MET A 56 -8.44 -3.25 -3.04
C MET A 56 -7.51 -2.04 -2.91
N VAL A 57 -6.36 -2.05 -3.59
CA VAL A 57 -5.35 -1.00 -3.37
C VAL A 57 -5.66 0.27 -4.13
N TYR A 58 -6.13 0.19 -5.38
CA TYR A 58 -6.36 1.37 -6.21
C TYR A 58 -7.79 1.91 -6.14
N ILE A 59 -8.79 1.10 -5.75
CA ILE A 59 -10.19 1.56 -5.68
C ILE A 59 -10.65 1.66 -4.22
N VAL A 60 -10.74 0.53 -3.51
CA VAL A 60 -11.38 0.46 -2.18
C VAL A 60 -10.61 1.29 -1.15
N LEU A 61 -9.30 1.08 -1.01
CA LEU A 61 -8.50 1.82 -0.03
C LEU A 61 -8.38 3.31 -0.39
N ARG A 62 -8.37 3.68 -1.68
CA ARG A 62 -8.35 5.09 -2.07
C ARG A 62 -9.65 5.78 -1.68
N LYS A 63 -10.79 5.15 -1.97
CA LYS A 63 -12.11 5.66 -1.59
C LYS A 63 -12.25 5.82 -0.08
N LEU A 64 -11.79 4.84 0.70
CA LEU A 64 -12.03 4.80 2.15
C LEU A 64 -11.03 5.61 2.97
N VAL A 65 -9.78 5.74 2.50
CA VAL A 65 -8.71 6.41 3.27
C VAL A 65 -8.37 7.78 2.71
N CYS A 66 -8.20 7.89 1.38
CA CYS A 66 -7.63 9.10 0.78
C CYS A 66 -8.63 10.25 0.66
N THR A 67 -9.93 9.96 0.56
CA THR A 67 -11.01 10.97 0.52
C THR A 67 -11.06 11.86 1.76
N ASN A 68 -10.70 11.32 2.92
CA ASN A 68 -10.66 12.01 4.21
C ASN A 68 -9.23 12.45 4.60
N CYS A 69 -8.23 12.24 3.74
CA CYS A 69 -6.84 12.55 4.06
C CYS A 69 -6.51 14.02 3.75
N TYR A 70 -5.59 14.63 4.53
CA TYR A 70 -5.04 15.96 4.24
C TYR A 70 -4.50 16.09 2.82
N TYR A 71 -3.91 15.02 2.28
CA TYR A 71 -3.34 15.01 0.94
C TYR A 71 -4.37 14.73 -0.17
N TYR A 72 -5.68 14.77 0.10
CA TYR A 72 -6.67 14.72 -0.96
C TYR A 72 -6.39 15.83 -1.99
N ASP A 73 -6.33 15.46 -3.26
CA ASP A 73 -5.95 16.35 -4.37
C ASP A 73 -4.54 16.97 -4.25
N LYS A 74 -3.66 16.38 -3.43
CA LYS A 74 -2.23 16.73 -3.32
C LYS A 74 -1.33 15.54 -3.66
N TRP A 75 -0.07 15.84 -3.97
CA TRP A 75 0.96 14.83 -4.21
C TRP A 75 1.47 14.23 -2.89
N CYS A 76 0.78 13.20 -2.38
CA CYS A 76 1.26 12.42 -1.23
C CYS A 76 2.46 11.51 -1.62
N GLY A 77 3.04 10.79 -0.66
CA GLY A 77 4.23 9.95 -0.89
C GLY A 77 4.11 8.90 -2.02
N LEU A 78 2.89 8.51 -2.38
CA LEU A 78 2.60 7.62 -3.52
C LEU A 78 1.69 8.27 -4.58
N GLY A 79 1.41 9.58 -4.47
CA GLY A 79 0.50 10.28 -5.39
C GLY A 79 -0.97 9.85 -5.30
N TRP A 80 -1.31 8.96 -4.37
CA TRP A 80 -2.66 8.42 -4.19
C TRP A 80 -3.72 9.46 -3.81
N GLY A 81 -3.31 10.63 -3.30
CA GLY A 81 -4.20 11.76 -3.06
C GLY A 81 -4.82 12.32 -4.33
N LYS A 82 -4.00 12.51 -5.38
CA LYS A 82 -4.46 12.90 -6.72
C LYS A 82 -5.30 11.80 -7.36
N LEU A 83 -4.87 10.54 -7.27
CA LEU A 83 -5.64 9.41 -7.78
C LEU A 83 -7.03 9.33 -7.14
N SER A 84 -7.12 9.53 -5.82
CA SER A 84 -8.41 9.53 -5.13
C SER A 84 -9.30 10.69 -5.53
N ALA A 85 -8.74 11.87 -5.78
CA ALA A 85 -9.50 13.05 -6.19
C ALA A 85 -10.06 12.93 -7.61
N LEU A 86 -9.38 12.16 -8.48
CA LEU A 86 -9.87 11.83 -9.82
C LEU A 86 -11.09 10.91 -9.79
N MET A 87 -11.14 9.96 -8.85
CA MET A 87 -12.16 8.91 -8.82
C MET A 87 -13.31 9.15 -7.84
N PHE A 88 -13.07 9.93 -6.78
CA PHE A 88 -14.00 10.07 -5.66
C PHE A 88 -14.09 11.53 -5.20
N LYS A 89 -15.24 11.89 -4.60
CA LYS A 89 -15.44 13.21 -3.99
C LYS A 89 -14.67 13.34 -2.68
N LYS A 90 -14.29 14.58 -2.35
CA LYS A 90 -13.63 14.92 -1.09
C LYS A 90 -14.57 14.64 0.09
N GLY A 91 -14.04 13.97 1.11
CA GLY A 91 -14.74 13.77 2.37
C GLY A 91 -14.28 14.76 3.44
N LYS A 92 -14.46 14.40 4.72
CA LYS A 92 -14.14 15.24 5.88
C LYS A 92 -12.87 14.74 6.55
N ILE A 93 -11.95 15.65 6.87
CA ILE A 93 -10.67 15.28 7.48
C ILE A 93 -10.82 14.75 8.92
N GLU A 94 -11.86 15.20 9.60
CA GLU A 94 -12.24 14.79 10.96
C GLU A 94 -12.62 13.29 11.01
N ASP A 95 -13.09 12.74 9.89
CA ASP A 95 -13.49 11.33 9.79
C ASP A 95 -12.32 10.41 9.40
N PHE A 96 -11.11 10.96 9.21
CA PHE A 96 -9.95 10.18 8.78
C PHE A 96 -9.62 9.03 9.74
N ASN A 97 -9.47 9.33 11.03
CA ASN A 97 -9.10 8.35 12.05
C ASN A 97 -10.19 7.29 12.31
N LYS A 98 -11.46 7.61 11.98
CA LYS A 98 -12.61 6.71 12.07
C LYS A 98 -12.77 5.84 10.82
N SER A 99 -12.02 6.12 9.75
CA SER A 99 -12.22 5.44 8.47
C SER A 99 -12.00 3.93 8.59
N ILE A 100 -12.96 3.17 8.06
CA ILE A 100 -12.87 1.71 7.95
C ILE A 100 -11.64 1.32 7.12
N GLY A 101 -11.30 2.14 6.12
CA GLY A 101 -10.12 1.97 5.27
C GLY A 101 -8.81 1.80 6.05
N LEU A 102 -8.61 2.57 7.13
CA LEU A 102 -7.41 2.45 7.96
C LEU A 102 -7.35 1.14 8.76
N LYS A 103 -8.51 0.58 9.12
CA LYS A 103 -8.61 -0.72 9.82
C LYS A 103 -8.34 -1.89 8.88
N ILE A 104 -8.88 -1.83 7.66
CA ILE A 104 -8.72 -2.92 6.68
C ILE A 104 -7.40 -2.86 5.90
N ALA A 105 -6.71 -1.71 5.87
CA ALA A 105 -5.47 -1.56 5.12
C ALA A 105 -4.37 -2.55 5.57
N PRO A 106 -4.03 -2.69 6.87
CA PRO A 106 -3.05 -3.68 7.32
C PRO A 106 -3.43 -5.11 6.92
N LEU A 107 -4.71 -5.47 7.06
CA LEU A 107 -5.22 -6.78 6.65
C LEU A 107 -5.06 -6.99 5.14
N THR A 108 -5.41 -5.99 4.33
CA THR A 108 -5.29 -6.04 2.86
C THR A 108 -3.84 -6.25 2.45
N TYR A 109 -2.90 -5.43 2.93
CA TYR A 109 -1.48 -5.57 2.58
C TYR A 109 -0.87 -6.86 3.15
N GLY A 110 -1.33 -7.32 4.31
CA GLY A 110 -0.95 -8.62 4.88
C GLY A 110 -1.38 -9.78 4.00
N ILE A 111 -2.64 -9.82 3.57
CA ILE A 111 -3.16 -10.83 2.62
C ILE A 111 -2.35 -10.82 1.32
N LEU A 112 -2.09 -9.64 0.77
CA LEU A 112 -1.33 -9.46 -0.47
C LEU A 112 0.14 -9.93 -0.36
N MET A 113 0.68 -10.05 0.85
CA MET A 113 2.02 -10.58 1.12
C MET A 113 1.99 -12.08 1.45
N ILE A 114 1.12 -12.49 2.37
CA ILE A 114 1.09 -13.83 2.96
C ILE A 114 0.62 -14.86 1.92
N ILE A 115 -0.45 -14.57 1.17
CA ILE A 115 -0.98 -15.52 0.17
C ILE A 115 0.09 -15.90 -0.87
N PRO A 116 0.70 -14.95 -1.61
CA PRO A 116 1.70 -15.31 -2.60
C PRO A 116 2.94 -15.98 -1.99
N ALA A 117 3.36 -15.56 -0.79
CA ALA A 117 4.48 -16.19 -0.10
C ALA A 117 4.20 -17.66 0.25
N VAL A 118 3.01 -17.97 0.79
CA VAL A 118 2.61 -19.35 1.10
C VAL A 118 2.48 -20.18 -0.17
N LEU A 119 1.82 -19.66 -1.21
CA LEU A 119 1.61 -20.39 -2.46
C LEU A 119 2.92 -20.70 -3.19
N ILE A 120 3.88 -19.78 -3.21
CA ILE A 120 5.18 -20.06 -3.82
C ILE A 120 6.00 -21.06 -3.00
N ILE A 121 5.91 -21.04 -1.67
CA ILE A 121 6.54 -22.07 -0.82
C ILE A 121 5.96 -23.44 -1.13
N ILE A 122 4.63 -23.57 -1.22
CA ILE A 122 3.97 -24.81 -1.62
C ILE A 122 4.46 -25.27 -3.00
N SER A 123 4.50 -24.35 -3.97
CA SER A 123 4.97 -24.66 -5.33
C SER A 123 6.44 -25.09 -5.39
N ILE A 124 7.30 -24.56 -4.50
CA ILE A 124 8.71 -24.99 -4.37
C ILE A 124 8.79 -26.42 -3.81
N ILE A 125 8.00 -26.75 -2.79
CA ILE A 125 7.96 -28.09 -2.19
C ILE A 125 7.47 -29.14 -3.20
N GLN A 126 6.48 -28.79 -4.02
CA GLN A 126 5.97 -29.68 -5.08
C GLN A 126 7.01 -29.93 -6.17
N MET A 127 7.70 -28.87 -6.62
CA MET A 127 8.74 -28.97 -7.65
C MET A 127 9.72 -27.82 -7.50
N PHE A 128 10.92 -28.15 -7.02
CA PHE A 128 11.97 -27.17 -6.82
C PHE A 128 12.49 -26.62 -8.14
N THR A 129 12.57 -25.29 -8.24
CA THR A 129 13.26 -24.60 -9.33
C THR A 129 13.92 -23.33 -8.77
N ILE A 130 15.08 -22.97 -9.31
CA ILE A 130 15.83 -21.79 -8.87
C ILE A 130 15.03 -20.49 -9.08
N TYR A 131 14.20 -20.43 -10.12
CA TYR A 131 13.37 -19.28 -10.43
C TYR A 131 12.32 -19.01 -9.35
N LYS A 132 11.63 -20.05 -8.84
CA LYS A 132 10.66 -19.91 -7.75
C LYS A 132 11.33 -19.39 -6.48
N LEU A 133 12.53 -19.90 -6.16
CA LEU A 133 13.30 -19.42 -5.02
C LEU A 133 13.68 -17.94 -5.17
N GLY A 134 14.13 -17.54 -6.37
CA GLY A 134 14.44 -16.14 -6.69
C GLY A 134 13.23 -15.21 -6.51
N VAL A 135 12.05 -15.62 -7.00
CA VAL A 135 10.80 -14.85 -6.81
C VAL A 135 10.44 -14.71 -5.33
N LEU A 136 10.55 -15.78 -4.54
CA LEU A 136 10.27 -15.73 -3.10
C LEU A 136 11.22 -14.74 -2.38
N ILE A 137 12.52 -14.81 -2.64
CA ILE A 137 13.50 -13.91 -2.02
C ILE A 137 13.21 -12.45 -2.40
N LEU A 138 13.01 -12.18 -3.68
CA LEU A 138 12.68 -10.83 -4.15
C LEU A 138 11.37 -10.30 -3.55
N LEU A 139 10.35 -11.15 -3.47
CA LEU A 139 9.05 -10.79 -2.87
C LEU A 139 9.23 -10.40 -1.40
N LEU A 140 10.01 -11.16 -0.63
CA LEU A 140 10.29 -10.87 0.78
C LEU A 140 11.11 -9.58 0.96
N LEU A 141 12.16 -9.38 0.16
CA LEU A 141 13.00 -8.18 0.21
C LEU A 141 12.19 -6.91 -0.09
N ILE A 142 11.37 -6.95 -1.14
CA ILE A 142 10.52 -5.80 -1.51
C ILE A 142 9.44 -5.56 -0.45
N SER A 143 8.84 -6.62 0.09
CA SER A 143 7.85 -6.51 1.17
C SER A 143 8.45 -5.86 2.42
N PHE A 144 9.67 -6.27 2.80
CA PHE A 144 10.40 -5.69 3.93
C PHE A 144 10.77 -4.23 3.70
N TYR A 145 11.34 -3.93 2.53
CA TYR A 145 11.70 -2.55 2.16
C TYR A 145 10.47 -1.64 2.15
N SER A 146 9.39 -2.06 1.50
CA SER A 146 8.16 -1.27 1.35
C SER A 146 7.45 -1.08 2.69
N GLY A 147 7.21 -2.18 3.42
CA GLY A 147 6.45 -2.19 4.66
C GLY A 147 7.16 -1.60 5.88
N GLY A 148 8.49 -1.76 5.96
CA GLY A 148 9.30 -1.25 7.06
C GLY A 148 9.96 0.08 6.73
N ILE A 149 10.94 0.06 5.82
CA ILE A 149 11.86 1.19 5.59
C ILE A 149 11.15 2.35 4.88
N SER A 150 10.55 2.07 3.72
CA SER A 150 9.89 3.08 2.90
C SER A 150 8.69 3.69 3.63
N ARG A 151 7.89 2.85 4.31
CA ARG A 151 6.78 3.31 5.16
C ARG A 151 7.27 4.24 6.28
N LYS A 152 8.29 3.86 7.05
CA LYS A 152 8.82 4.70 8.14
C LYS A 152 9.31 6.06 7.62
N LYS A 153 10.07 6.07 6.52
CA LYS A 153 10.51 7.32 5.86
C LYS A 153 9.32 8.19 5.42
N THR A 154 8.31 7.59 4.80
CA THR A 154 7.11 8.31 4.33
C THR A 154 6.26 8.86 5.46
N CYS A 155 6.06 8.09 6.54
CA CYS A 155 5.35 8.56 7.72
C CYS A 155 6.11 9.69 8.43
N GLY A 156 7.45 9.66 8.44
CA GLY A 156 8.29 10.72 9.03
C GLY A 156 8.03 12.11 8.45
N MET A 157 7.80 12.17 7.13
CA MET A 157 7.55 13.41 6.38
C MET A 157 6.06 13.73 6.20
N CYS A 158 5.15 12.92 6.75
CA CYS A 158 3.71 13.05 6.52
C CYS A 158 3.08 14.07 7.49
N LYS A 159 2.28 15.00 6.96
CA LYS A 159 1.49 15.96 7.75
C LYS A 159 0.44 15.28 8.66
N MET A 160 -0.09 14.13 8.26
CA MET A 160 -1.08 13.36 9.04
C MET A 160 -0.47 12.44 10.11
N ARG A 161 0.86 12.46 10.34
CA ARG A 161 1.53 11.46 11.18
C ARG A 161 1.05 11.42 12.64
N LEU A 162 0.58 12.56 13.18
CA LEU A 162 0.13 12.67 14.56
C LEU A 162 -1.28 12.08 14.77
N CYS A 163 -2.18 12.27 13.80
CA CYS A 163 -3.56 11.79 13.88
C CYS A 163 -3.76 10.41 13.20
N CYS A 164 -2.80 9.93 12.41
CA CYS A 164 -2.93 8.66 11.69
C CYS A 164 -2.65 7.46 12.62
N PRO A 165 -3.63 6.57 12.89
CA PRO A 165 -3.40 5.34 13.66
C PRO A 165 -2.33 4.44 13.02
N GLY A 166 -2.24 4.42 11.69
CA GLY A 166 -1.26 3.63 10.94
C GLY A 166 0.12 4.29 10.73
N SER A 167 0.44 5.38 11.44
CA SER A 167 1.75 6.02 11.33
C SER A 167 2.87 5.14 11.91
N ALA A 168 3.98 4.99 11.18
CA ALA A 168 5.13 4.16 11.56
C ALA A 168 6.25 4.94 12.31
N VAL A 169 5.98 6.19 12.68
CA VAL A 169 6.93 7.10 13.37
C VAL A 169 6.33 7.68 14.66
N LYS A 170 5.35 6.97 15.22
CA LYS A 170 4.85 7.30 16.56
C LYS A 170 5.84 6.86 17.62
#